data_AF-A0A6G0VZL8-F1
#
_entry.id   AF-A0A6G0VZL8-F1
#
_cell.length_a   1.000
_cell.length_b   1.000
_cell.length_c   1.000
_cell.angle_alpha   90.00
_cell.angle_beta   90.00
_cell.angle_gamma   90.00
#
_symmetry.space_group_name_H-M   'P 1'
#
loop_
_entity.id
_entity.type
_entity.pdbx_description
1 polymer ?
#
loop_
_entity_poly.entity_id
_entity_poly.type
_entity_poly.pdbx_seq_one_letter_code
_entity_poly.pdbx_strand_id
1 'polypeptide(L)'
;MSLIKCYICKKTQGNFVEVKQKGLISLVKASQMRDDNKFNNVSGTIMVHIECRKSYTRKSSIVSDLKQASASTASNKSAPPTPIKNKIRSSHQSLQLKCKCLFCFEIIPDNFSDIQKKKPVENRQIVCTVSTLNVGHSIVEQAKKRNDVWGKEVEKRLANVIDVVAADVIYHKHYFVNFFKSTSSGNLKRGRPQNESIMIVMDKIYSILENSEECQFSIENDILSCIDYEYVPDVKTIRAKLLEKYGENIVISPSAKDISKYGQVPIYYYEKGIESGLKNIEIRDLNQLTTFQRTTQHLQPIDVLWACGKYLKINNLSGWNGYMENICQLSPIDYSLSQIIFLPFVDLPAHSYDAISTVLHFAVTKSNEINQKTTFVTFDLPLYMKAKDIVHTHGKELSNVIVRLGGFHLLMSFLGCIGYLMTNSGLQEMLNTIYAPNSVEKLLTGHAYSRAVRAHS
;
A
#
# COMPACT_ATOMS: atom_id res chain seq x y z
N MET A 1 43.50 15.67 45.86
CA MET A 1 43.12 14.72 44.79
C MET A 1 42.53 15.51 43.63
N SER A 2 43.14 15.47 42.44
CA SER A 2 42.57 16.12 41.26
C SER A 2 41.35 15.35 40.77
N LEU A 3 40.21 16.05 40.62
CA LEU A 3 38.98 15.46 40.09
C LEU A 3 39.16 15.12 38.61
N ILE A 4 38.98 13.84 38.26
CA ILE A 4 39.08 13.34 36.88
C ILE A 4 37.95 13.99 36.04
N LYS A 5 38.32 14.63 34.92
CA LYS A 5 37.39 15.29 33.99
C LYS A 5 37.42 14.61 32.63
N CYS A 6 36.25 14.51 32.00
CA CYS A 6 36.13 13.92 30.67
C CYS A 6 36.76 14.87 29.64
N TYR A 7 37.65 14.37 28.79
CA TYR A 7 38.34 15.21 27.81
C TYR A 7 37.39 15.85 26.77
N ILE A 8 36.31 15.17 26.38
CA ILE A 8 35.32 15.64 25.37
C ILE A 8 34.38 16.72 25.93
N CYS A 9 33.71 16.46 27.05
CA CYS A 9 32.67 17.35 27.59
C CYS A 9 33.12 18.20 28.81
N LYS A 10 34.34 17.99 29.30
CA LYS A 10 34.95 18.66 30.48
C LYS A 10 34.21 18.49 31.82
N LYS A 11 33.22 17.61 31.90
CA LYS A 11 32.46 17.29 33.13
C LYS A 11 33.12 16.17 33.94
N THR A 12 32.84 16.16 35.25
CA THR A 12 33.36 15.18 36.24
C THR A 12 32.37 14.04 36.53
N GLN A 13 31.11 14.16 36.12
CA GLN A 13 30.05 13.16 36.35
C GLN A 13 29.83 12.29 35.11
N GLY A 14 29.99 10.98 35.25
CA GLY A 14 29.71 9.99 34.20
C GLY A 14 30.60 8.74 34.29
N ASN A 15 30.30 7.74 33.46
CA ASN A 15 31.10 6.51 33.38
C ASN A 15 32.36 6.76 32.54
N PHE A 16 33.52 6.74 33.18
CA PHE A 16 34.80 7.01 32.53
C PHE A 16 35.43 5.77 31.93
N VAL A 17 36.16 5.97 30.84
CA VAL A 17 37.08 5.00 30.26
C VAL A 17 38.42 5.66 29.96
N GLU A 18 39.49 4.93 30.28
CA GLU A 18 40.86 5.30 29.95
C GLU A 18 41.14 4.98 28.47
N VAL A 19 41.51 6.00 27.68
CA VAL A 19 41.81 5.85 26.26
C VAL A 19 43.31 5.95 26.05
N LYS A 20 43.93 4.79 25.80
CA LYS A 20 45.35 4.62 25.46
C LYS A 20 45.58 4.90 23.96
N GLN A 21 46.84 4.93 23.54
CA GLN A 21 47.26 5.32 22.17
C GLN A 21 46.47 4.66 21.03
N LYS A 22 46.20 3.34 21.08
CA LYS A 22 45.40 2.64 20.05
C LYS A 22 43.95 3.14 19.96
N GLY A 23 43.35 3.51 21.09
CA GLY A 23 41.98 4.05 21.14
C GLY A 23 41.90 5.51 20.67
N LEU A 24 43.00 6.24 20.76
CA LEU A 24 43.11 7.65 20.38
C LEU A 24 42.95 7.86 18.87
N ILE A 25 43.42 6.91 18.06
CA ILE A 25 43.32 6.94 16.58
C ILE A 25 41.88 7.19 16.11
N SER A 26 40.90 6.53 16.74
CA SER A 26 39.47 6.69 16.40
C SER A 26 38.93 8.09 16.72
N LEU A 27 39.45 8.74 17.76
CA LEU A 27 39.05 10.08 18.19
C LEU A 27 39.72 11.15 17.33
N VAL A 28 40.99 10.97 16.97
CA VAL A 28 41.70 11.85 16.03
C VAL A 28 41.01 11.85 14.68
N LYS A 29 40.67 10.67 14.14
CA LYS A 29 39.94 10.56 12.87
C LYS A 29 38.56 11.23 12.94
N ALA A 30 37.84 11.07 14.05
CA ALA A 30 36.55 11.73 14.23
C ALA A 30 36.69 13.26 14.34
N SER A 31 37.75 13.76 14.99
CA SER A 31 38.06 15.19 15.12
C SER A 31 38.41 15.82 13.77
N GLN A 32 39.20 15.14 12.94
CA GLN A 32 39.49 15.54 11.56
C GLN A 32 38.23 15.59 10.70
N MET A 33 37.36 14.56 10.79
CA MET A 33 36.09 14.55 10.06
C MET A 33 35.10 15.62 10.53
N ARG A 34 35.28 16.16 11.74
CA ARG A 34 34.47 17.24 12.31
C ARG A 34 35.08 18.63 12.13
N ASP A 35 36.33 18.70 11.63
CA ASP A 35 37.14 19.92 11.52
C ASP A 35 37.20 20.75 12.82
N ASP A 36 37.20 20.08 13.99
CA ASP A 36 37.09 20.75 15.30
C ASP A 36 38.43 20.87 16.04
N ASN A 37 39.50 20.29 15.49
CA ASN A 37 40.88 20.31 15.99
C ASN A 37 41.08 19.87 17.46
N LYS A 38 40.07 19.25 18.09
CA LYS A 38 40.07 18.90 19.52
C LYS A 38 41.10 17.85 19.91
N PHE A 39 41.57 17.05 18.96
CA PHE A 39 42.46 15.91 19.22
C PHE A 39 43.81 15.99 18.48
N ASN A 40 44.15 17.12 17.84
CA ASN A 40 45.35 17.23 17.00
C ASN A 40 46.68 17.16 17.77
N ASN A 41 46.71 17.56 19.05
CA ASN A 41 47.95 17.65 19.86
C ASN A 41 47.88 16.83 21.17
N VAL A 42 47.18 15.68 21.16
CA VAL A 42 47.02 14.85 22.36
C VAL A 42 48.08 13.74 22.39
N SER A 43 49.05 13.86 23.28
CA SER A 43 50.03 12.82 23.59
C SER A 43 49.75 12.21 24.98
N GLY A 44 49.73 10.87 25.06
CA GLY A 44 49.49 10.14 26.31
C GLY A 44 48.07 9.59 26.47
N THR A 45 47.72 9.27 27.72
CA THR A 45 46.46 8.60 28.06
C THR A 45 45.44 9.61 28.58
N ILE A 46 44.20 9.56 28.08
CA ILE A 46 43.13 10.49 28.45
C ILE A 46 41.91 9.77 29.02
N MET A 47 41.17 10.45 29.89
CA MET A 47 39.90 9.96 30.45
C MET A 47 38.72 10.59 29.71
N VAL A 48 37.82 9.78 29.18
CA VAL A 48 36.58 10.23 28.51
C VAL A 48 35.39 9.44 29.01
N HIS A 49 34.18 10.01 28.96
CA HIS A 49 32.99 9.22 29.20
C HIS A 49 32.75 8.22 28.07
N ILE A 50 32.23 7.04 28.41
CA ILE A 50 31.87 5.98 27.46
C ILE A 50 30.85 6.51 26.44
N GLU A 51 29.80 7.19 26.91
CA GLU A 51 28.77 7.80 26.06
C GLU A 51 29.32 8.91 25.18
N CYS A 52 30.19 9.78 25.74
CA CYS A 52 30.83 10.84 24.96
C CYS A 52 31.68 10.26 23.83
N ARG A 53 32.46 9.21 24.09
CA ARG A 53 33.27 8.53 23.06
C ARG A 53 32.39 7.93 21.96
N LYS A 54 31.31 7.21 22.34
CA LYS A 54 30.36 6.61 21.39
C LYS A 54 29.69 7.68 20.53
N SER A 55 29.21 8.76 21.13
CA SER A 55 28.55 9.85 20.40
C SER A 55 29.51 10.58 19.48
N TYR A 56 30.71 10.92 19.97
CA TYR A 56 31.70 11.70 19.23
C TYR A 56 32.23 10.95 18.00
N THR A 57 32.38 9.62 18.07
CA THR A 57 32.85 8.78 16.95
C THR A 57 31.73 8.27 16.03
N ARG A 58 30.45 8.52 16.35
CA ARG A 58 29.30 8.04 15.55
C ARG A 58 29.16 8.82 14.24
N LYS A 59 29.16 8.11 13.10
CA LYS A 59 29.02 8.71 11.75
C LYS A 59 27.81 9.65 11.62
N SER A 60 26.66 9.28 12.17
CA SER A 60 25.45 10.11 12.11
C SER A 60 25.56 11.42 12.92
N SER A 61 26.33 11.43 14.02
CA SER A 61 26.59 12.64 14.79
C SER A 61 27.58 13.56 14.10
N ILE A 62 28.59 13.01 13.40
CA ILE A 62 29.53 13.80 12.59
C ILE A 62 28.78 14.52 11.46
N VAL A 63 27.89 13.81 10.75
CA VAL A 63 27.07 14.39 9.67
C VAL A 63 26.11 15.47 10.20
N SER A 64 25.53 15.27 11.39
CA SER A 64 24.67 16.27 12.02
C SER A 64 25.42 17.55 12.38
N ASP A 65 26.63 17.43 12.95
CA ASP A 65 27.41 18.58 13.40
C ASP A 65 27.99 19.36 12.21
N LEU A 66 28.38 18.69 11.12
CA LEU A 66 28.78 19.35 9.87
C LEU A 66 27.60 20.12 9.21
N LYS A 67 26.38 19.58 9.30
CA LYS A 67 25.15 20.28 8.85
C LYS A 67 24.81 21.49 9.72
N GLN A 68 25.11 21.43 11.02
CA GLN A 68 24.92 22.57 11.92
C GLN A 68 26.01 23.63 11.74
N ALA A 69 27.27 23.24 11.57
CA ALA A 69 28.39 24.16 11.35
C ALA A 69 28.25 24.94 10.02
N SER A 70 27.77 24.29 8.96
CA SER A 70 27.48 24.94 7.66
C SER A 70 26.26 25.87 7.69
N ALA A 71 25.35 25.72 8.67
CA ALA A 71 24.25 26.65 8.90
C ALA A 71 24.69 27.92 9.66
N SER A 72 25.77 27.85 10.45
CA SER A 72 26.28 28.95 11.27
C SER A 72 27.14 29.97 10.50
N THR A 73 27.71 29.59 9.35
CA THR A 73 28.64 30.44 8.57
C THR A 73 27.98 31.31 7.49
N ALA A 74 26.66 31.25 7.34
CA ALA A 74 25.92 31.97 6.30
C ALA A 74 25.27 33.28 6.80
N SER A 75 25.99 34.08 7.59
CA SER A 75 25.63 35.47 7.88
C SER A 75 26.80 36.40 7.56
N ASN A 76 26.55 37.36 6.68
CA ASN A 76 27.41 38.46 6.20
C ASN A 76 28.20 38.21 4.91
N LYS A 77 27.55 38.45 3.76
CA LYS A 77 27.97 39.39 2.69
C LYS A 77 26.90 39.43 1.58
N SER A 78 26.57 40.64 1.15
CA SER A 78 25.50 41.02 0.21
C SER A 78 25.86 40.79 -1.26
N ALA A 79 24.92 40.22 -2.04
CA ALA A 79 24.89 40.20 -3.51
C ALA A 79 23.41 40.14 -4.01
N PRO A 80 23.09 40.59 -5.24
CA PRO A 80 21.77 41.12 -5.63
C PRO A 80 20.67 40.04 -5.76
N PRO A 81 19.38 40.43 -5.73
CA PRO A 81 18.29 39.48 -5.55
C PRO A 81 18.04 38.72 -6.86
N THR A 82 18.23 37.40 -6.83
CA THR A 82 17.53 36.51 -7.77
C THR A 82 16.12 36.25 -7.26
N PRO A 83 15.12 36.06 -8.15
CA PRO A 83 13.73 35.96 -7.73
C PRO A 83 13.57 34.75 -6.82
N ILE A 84 13.10 35.01 -5.60
CA ILE A 84 12.64 33.98 -4.67
C ILE A 84 11.56 33.19 -5.42
N LYS A 85 11.88 31.96 -5.84
CA LYS A 85 10.85 30.95 -6.09
C LYS A 85 10.16 30.78 -4.75
N ASN A 86 9.01 31.43 -4.59
CA ASN A 86 8.15 31.25 -3.45
C ASN A 86 7.87 29.75 -3.34
N LYS A 87 8.54 29.06 -2.41
CA LYS A 87 8.04 27.79 -1.89
C LYS A 87 6.71 28.14 -1.25
N ILE A 88 5.64 27.89 -2.02
CA ILE A 88 4.27 28.13 -1.59
C ILE A 88 4.11 27.44 -0.23
N ARG A 89 3.49 28.12 0.73
CA ARG A 89 3.26 27.63 2.11
C ARG A 89 2.64 26.21 2.11
N SER A 90 1.87 25.86 1.08
CA SER A 90 1.32 24.52 0.84
C SER A 90 2.39 23.43 0.74
N SER A 91 3.55 23.70 0.13
CA SER A 91 4.65 22.74 -0.01
C SER A 91 5.25 22.30 1.34
N HIS A 92 5.34 23.22 2.30
CA HIS A 92 5.83 22.92 3.65
C HIS A 92 4.84 22.09 4.46
N GLN A 93 3.53 22.33 4.27
CA GLN A 93 2.47 21.60 4.96
C GLN A 93 2.28 20.19 4.37
N SER A 94 2.37 20.01 3.05
CA SER A 94 2.38 18.69 2.42
C SER A 94 3.62 17.87 2.81
N LEU A 95 4.79 18.49 2.87
CA LEU A 95 6.03 17.86 3.36
C LEU A 95 5.92 17.39 4.82
N GLN A 96 5.15 18.09 5.67
CA GLN A 96 4.94 17.67 7.06
C GLN A 96 4.02 16.46 7.18
N LEU A 97 2.95 16.38 6.39
CA LEU A 97 1.99 15.26 6.43
C LEU A 97 2.54 13.96 5.83
N LYS A 98 3.68 14.03 5.14
CA LYS A 98 4.43 12.87 4.64
C LYS A 98 5.23 12.15 5.73
N CYS A 99 5.67 12.85 6.77
CA CYS A 99 6.49 12.28 7.86
C CYS A 99 5.83 12.40 9.22
N LYS A 100 4.60 12.94 9.30
CA LYS A 100 3.80 13.00 10.51
C LYS A 100 2.44 12.35 10.30
N CYS A 101 1.97 11.65 11.31
CA CYS A 101 0.62 11.10 11.31
C CYS A 101 -0.41 12.22 11.16
N LEU A 102 -1.34 12.09 10.22
CA LEU A 102 -2.43 13.04 10.01
C LEU A 102 -3.25 13.32 11.28
N PHE A 103 -3.47 12.30 12.11
CA PHE A 103 -4.37 12.39 13.27
C PHE A 103 -3.67 12.82 14.56
N CYS A 104 -2.55 12.19 14.90
CA CYS A 104 -1.83 12.49 16.15
C CYS A 104 -0.68 13.49 15.97
N PHE A 105 -0.31 13.83 14.74
CA PHE A 105 0.76 14.77 14.37
C PHE A 105 2.17 14.41 14.86
N GLU A 106 2.33 13.21 15.41
CA GLU A 106 3.63 12.66 15.77
C GLU A 106 4.42 12.25 14.54
N ILE A 107 5.74 12.43 14.62
CA ILE A 107 6.68 12.05 13.56
C ILE A 107 6.72 10.53 13.44
N ILE A 108 6.51 10.03 12.23
CA ILE A 108 6.69 8.64 11.87
C ILE A 108 8.09 8.53 11.21
N PRO A 109 9.06 7.89 11.87
CA PRO A 109 10.41 7.77 11.33
C PRO A 109 10.44 6.82 10.12
N ASP A 110 11.39 7.02 9.21
CA ASP A 110 11.49 6.22 7.97
C ASP A 110 11.66 4.71 8.24
N ASN A 111 12.28 4.34 9.37
CA ASN A 111 12.47 2.96 9.80
C ASN A 111 11.33 2.43 10.71
N PHE A 112 10.16 3.08 10.71
CA PHE A 112 9.04 2.69 11.58
C PHE A 112 8.66 1.21 11.41
N SER A 113 8.57 0.71 10.19
CA SER A 113 8.24 -0.70 9.91
C SER A 113 9.22 -1.68 10.56
N ASP A 114 10.53 -1.38 10.54
CA ASP A 114 11.55 -2.23 11.15
C ASP A 114 11.52 -2.17 12.67
N ILE A 115 11.14 -1.01 13.23
CA ILE A 115 10.91 -0.85 14.67
C ILE A 115 9.70 -1.70 15.10
N GLN A 116 8.60 -1.69 14.34
CA GLN A 116 7.40 -2.45 14.68
C GLN A 116 7.59 -3.96 14.50
N LYS A 117 8.36 -4.43 13.50
CA LYS A 117 8.68 -5.86 13.32
C LYS A 117 9.38 -6.48 14.53
N LYS A 118 10.12 -5.69 15.31
CA LYS A 118 10.79 -6.12 16.55
C LYS A 118 9.86 -6.30 17.75
N LYS A 119 8.60 -5.86 17.64
CA LYS A 119 7.60 -6.00 18.70
C LYS A 119 6.77 -7.28 18.51
N PRO A 120 6.20 -7.84 19.61
CA PRO A 120 5.14 -8.84 19.54
C PRO A 120 4.00 -8.39 18.64
N VAL A 121 3.36 -9.32 17.92
CA VAL A 121 2.35 -9.03 16.90
C VAL A 121 1.21 -8.17 17.46
N GLU A 122 0.74 -8.46 18.67
CA GLU A 122 -0.33 -7.69 19.33
C GLU A 122 0.01 -6.22 19.60
N ASN A 123 1.29 -5.88 19.70
CA ASN A 123 1.77 -4.54 20.07
C ASN A 123 2.28 -3.73 18.87
N ARG A 124 2.13 -4.26 17.66
CA ARG A 124 2.57 -3.58 16.43
C ARG A 124 1.59 -2.49 16.04
N GLN A 125 2.11 -1.28 15.87
CA GLN A 125 1.35 -0.20 15.26
C GLN A 125 1.46 -0.26 13.74
N ILE A 126 0.34 -0.04 13.07
CA ILE A 126 0.26 -0.01 11.61
C ILE A 126 0.17 1.44 11.15
N VAL A 127 0.98 1.80 10.15
CA VAL A 127 0.90 3.07 9.44
C VAL A 127 0.38 2.81 8.04
N CYS A 128 -0.56 3.63 7.62
CA CYS A 128 -1.20 3.61 6.31
C CYS A 128 -0.92 4.93 5.59
N THR A 129 -1.00 4.91 4.27
CA THR A 129 -0.96 6.11 3.41
C THR A 129 -2.33 6.29 2.78
N VAL A 130 -2.80 7.52 2.67
CA VAL A 130 -4.02 7.83 1.93
C VAL A 130 -3.76 7.56 0.44
N SER A 131 -4.35 6.48 -0.09
CA SER A 131 -4.12 6.00 -1.46
C SER A 131 -5.23 6.38 -2.43
N THR A 132 -6.41 6.75 -1.93
CA THR A 132 -7.60 7.06 -2.75
C THR A 132 -8.23 8.40 -2.35
N LEU A 133 -8.86 9.05 -3.33
CA LEU A 133 -9.61 10.30 -3.10
C LEU A 133 -10.81 10.07 -2.19
N ASN A 134 -11.48 8.91 -2.30
CA ASN A 134 -12.60 8.56 -1.44
C ASN A 134 -12.20 8.56 0.04
N VAL A 135 -11.07 7.93 0.39
CA VAL A 135 -10.57 7.96 1.78
C VAL A 135 -10.25 9.39 2.22
N GLY A 136 -9.64 10.19 1.34
CA GLY A 136 -9.39 11.61 1.60
C GLY A 136 -10.67 12.40 1.89
N HIS A 137 -11.70 12.24 1.05
CA HIS A 137 -13.00 12.89 1.21
C HIS A 137 -13.71 12.44 2.50
N SER A 138 -13.72 11.14 2.79
CA SER A 138 -14.33 10.59 4.02
C SER A 138 -13.68 11.16 5.29
N ILE A 139 -12.35 11.37 5.30
CA ILE A 139 -11.68 12.02 6.44
C ILE A 139 -12.12 13.47 6.59
N VAL A 140 -12.23 14.22 5.49
CA VAL A 140 -12.67 15.63 5.51
C VAL A 140 -14.14 15.73 5.97
N GLU A 141 -15.02 14.88 5.44
CA GLU A 141 -16.42 14.82 5.84
C GLU A 141 -16.56 14.47 7.32
N GLN A 142 -15.82 13.47 7.81
CA GLN A 142 -15.85 13.11 9.22
C GLN A 142 -15.29 14.21 10.11
N ALA A 143 -14.22 14.89 9.69
CA ALA A 143 -13.66 16.04 10.42
C ALA A 143 -14.70 17.14 10.61
N LYS A 144 -15.44 17.48 9.54
CA LYS A 144 -16.54 18.44 9.56
C LYS A 144 -17.70 17.97 10.44
N LYS A 145 -18.07 16.69 10.35
CA LYS A 145 -19.15 16.07 11.12
C LYS A 145 -18.86 16.07 12.63
N ARG A 146 -17.64 15.75 13.03
CA ARG A 146 -17.23 15.73 14.45
C ARG A 146 -17.26 17.12 15.06
N ASN A 147 -16.79 18.13 14.32
CA ASN A 147 -16.74 19.54 14.74
C ASN A 147 -16.09 19.78 16.13
N ASP A 148 -15.35 18.80 16.64
CA ASP A 148 -14.59 18.87 17.89
C ASP A 148 -13.19 19.43 17.63
N VAL A 149 -12.42 19.66 18.71
CA VAL A 149 -11.05 20.18 18.58
C VAL A 149 -10.20 19.30 17.67
N TRP A 150 -10.38 17.97 17.76
CA TRP A 150 -9.63 17.01 16.98
C TRP A 150 -10.00 17.05 15.49
N GLY A 151 -11.30 17.13 15.18
CA GLY A 151 -11.83 17.28 13.82
C GLY A 151 -11.39 18.58 13.16
N LYS A 152 -11.53 19.72 13.85
CA LYS A 152 -11.08 21.04 13.35
C LYS A 152 -9.59 21.07 13.05
N GLU A 153 -8.80 20.39 13.87
CA GLU A 153 -7.36 20.32 13.68
C GLU A 153 -6.97 19.45 12.47
N VAL A 154 -7.65 18.31 12.26
CA VAL A 154 -7.46 17.49 11.06
C VAL A 154 -7.93 18.24 9.80
N GLU A 155 -9.05 18.96 9.87
CA GLU A 155 -9.54 19.79 8.76
C GLU A 155 -8.53 20.88 8.39
N LYS A 156 -7.98 21.60 9.37
CA LYS A 156 -6.91 22.61 9.14
C LYS A 156 -5.65 22.01 8.51
N ARG A 157 -5.29 20.78 8.89
CA ARG A 157 -4.14 20.08 8.31
C ARG A 157 -4.37 19.80 6.83
N LEU A 158 -5.60 19.46 6.44
CA LEU A 158 -5.98 19.13 5.06
C LEU A 158 -6.42 20.35 4.22
N ALA A 159 -6.78 21.47 4.83
CA ALA A 159 -7.34 22.64 4.14
C ALA A 159 -6.48 23.20 3.00
N ASN A 160 -5.16 23.07 3.09
CA ASN A 160 -4.21 23.55 2.07
C ASN A 160 -3.65 22.41 1.18
N VAL A 161 -4.18 21.20 1.32
CA VAL A 161 -3.78 20.04 0.54
C VAL A 161 -4.77 19.89 -0.61
N ILE A 162 -4.36 20.33 -1.81
CA ILE A 162 -5.18 20.26 -3.03
C ILE A 162 -5.51 18.80 -3.38
N ASP A 163 -4.54 17.90 -3.15
CA ASP A 163 -4.68 16.48 -3.41
C ASP A 163 -4.01 15.66 -2.31
N VAL A 164 -4.85 15.01 -1.50
CA VAL A 164 -4.44 14.22 -0.33
C VAL A 164 -3.61 13.00 -0.72
N VAL A 165 -3.85 12.45 -1.92
CA VAL A 165 -3.15 11.27 -2.43
C VAL A 165 -1.77 11.65 -2.98
N ALA A 166 -1.67 12.80 -3.68
CA ALA A 166 -0.39 13.32 -4.16
C ALA A 166 0.54 13.77 -3.03
N ALA A 167 -0.03 14.24 -1.91
CA ALA A 167 0.73 14.76 -0.77
C ALA A 167 1.35 13.68 0.13
N ASP A 168 1.23 12.38 -0.20
CA ASP A 168 1.74 11.26 0.61
C ASP A 168 1.26 11.29 2.07
N VAL A 169 0.01 11.69 2.32
CA VAL A 169 -0.49 11.81 3.69
C VAL A 169 -0.48 10.45 4.38
N ILE A 170 0.24 10.35 5.49
CA ILE A 170 0.35 9.12 6.29
C ILE A 170 -0.40 9.22 7.61
N TYR A 171 -0.82 8.07 8.14
CA TYR A 171 -1.52 8.00 9.42
C TYR A 171 -1.37 6.65 10.11
N HIS A 172 -1.45 6.64 11.44
CA HIS A 172 -1.57 5.42 12.21
C HIS A 172 -2.99 4.84 12.09
N LYS A 173 -3.11 3.54 11.75
CA LYS A 173 -4.40 2.84 11.56
C LYS A 173 -5.29 2.96 12.79
N HIS A 174 -4.74 2.84 13.99
CA HIS A 174 -5.51 2.98 15.23
C HIS A 174 -6.13 4.38 15.36
N TYR A 175 -5.38 5.44 15.07
CA TYR A 175 -5.90 6.80 15.18
C TYR A 175 -6.93 7.10 14.11
N PHE A 176 -6.80 6.52 12.91
CA PHE A 176 -7.86 6.56 11.90
C PHE A 176 -9.13 5.92 12.45
N VAL A 177 -9.06 4.67 12.94
CA VAL A 177 -10.21 3.98 13.53
C VAL A 177 -10.84 4.80 14.67
N ASN A 178 -10.03 5.41 15.55
CA ASN A 178 -10.54 6.26 16.63
C ASN A 178 -11.11 7.59 16.16
N PHE A 179 -10.59 8.17 15.08
CA PHE A 179 -11.08 9.43 14.54
C PHE A 179 -12.46 9.25 13.93
N PHE A 180 -12.74 8.08 13.36
CA PHE A 180 -14.08 7.78 12.90
C PHE A 180 -15.01 7.55 14.10
N LYS A 181 -14.62 6.78 15.13
CA LYS A 181 -15.46 6.56 16.34
C LYS A 181 -16.08 7.86 16.90
N SER A 182 -17.41 7.93 16.97
CA SER A 182 -18.16 9.09 17.48
C SER A 182 -17.62 9.63 18.82
N THR A 183 -17.56 10.97 18.97
CA THR A 183 -17.39 11.60 20.28
C THR A 183 -18.53 11.14 21.18
N SER A 184 -18.21 10.42 22.24
CA SER A 184 -19.16 9.96 23.22
C SER A 184 -20.03 11.13 23.69
N SER A 185 -21.30 11.11 23.30
CA SER A 185 -22.29 11.84 24.08
C SER A 185 -22.28 11.20 25.48
N GLY A 186 -22.12 12.04 26.50
CA GLY A 186 -22.00 11.59 27.87
C GLY A 186 -23.14 10.65 28.29
N ASN A 187 -22.79 9.65 29.08
CA ASN A 187 -23.72 8.81 29.86
C ASN A 187 -24.98 8.36 29.10
N LEU A 188 -24.87 7.33 28.26
CA LEU A 188 -26.05 6.59 27.86
C LEU A 188 -26.58 5.77 29.05
N LYS A 189 -27.75 6.17 29.54
CA LYS A 189 -28.62 5.34 30.38
C LYS A 189 -28.83 3.99 29.68
N ARG A 190 -28.63 2.91 30.44
CA ARG A 190 -29.00 1.53 30.05
C ARG A 190 -30.48 1.53 29.62
N GLY A 191 -30.77 1.23 28.34
CA GLY A 191 -32.16 1.18 27.86
C GLY A 191 -32.43 0.97 26.36
N ARG A 192 -31.46 1.02 25.43
CA ARG A 192 -31.77 0.78 24.00
C ARG A 192 -31.79 -0.73 23.66
N PRO A 193 -32.83 -1.26 22.96
CA PRO A 193 -32.89 -2.67 22.59
C PRO A 193 -31.75 -3.05 21.62
N GLN A 194 -31.04 -4.14 21.92
CA GLN A 194 -29.88 -4.61 21.15
C GLN A 194 -30.16 -4.84 19.66
N ASN A 195 -31.40 -5.17 19.30
CA ASN A 195 -31.84 -5.37 17.91
C ASN A 195 -31.79 -4.09 17.06
N GLU A 196 -32.09 -2.92 17.62
CA GLU A 196 -32.13 -1.67 16.86
C GLU A 196 -30.72 -1.25 16.43
N SER A 197 -29.74 -1.43 17.31
CA SER A 197 -28.32 -1.19 17.00
C SER A 197 -27.80 -2.15 15.92
N ILE A 198 -28.20 -3.43 15.96
CA ILE A 198 -27.85 -4.42 14.93
C ILE A 198 -28.45 -4.02 13.57
N MET A 199 -29.70 -3.56 13.54
CA MET A 199 -30.34 -3.12 12.30
C MET A 199 -29.59 -1.95 11.65
N ILE A 200 -29.23 -0.93 12.43
CA ILE A 200 -28.49 0.25 11.93
C ILE A 200 -27.12 -0.16 11.36
N VAL A 201 -26.42 -1.08 12.02
CA VAL A 201 -25.16 -1.66 11.54
C VAL A 201 -25.37 -2.38 10.21
N MET A 202 -26.33 -3.29 10.16
CA MET A 202 -26.59 -4.11 8.97
C MET A 202 -27.03 -3.26 7.78
N ASP A 203 -27.83 -2.21 8.00
CA ASP A 203 -28.26 -1.29 6.93
C ASP A 203 -27.07 -0.62 6.23
N LYS A 204 -26.07 -0.20 7.01
CA LYS A 204 -24.81 0.32 6.44
C LYS A 204 -24.01 -0.76 5.70
N ILE A 205 -23.93 -1.97 6.25
CA ILE A 205 -23.27 -3.10 5.59
C ILE A 205 -23.92 -3.36 4.23
N TYR A 206 -25.25 -3.44 4.19
CA TYR A 206 -26.00 -3.63 2.95
C TYR A 206 -25.76 -2.51 1.95
N SER A 207 -25.81 -1.25 2.42
CA SER A 207 -25.51 -0.10 1.58
C SER A 207 -24.10 -0.15 0.99
N ILE A 208 -23.10 -0.65 1.73
CA ILE A 208 -21.73 -0.82 1.19
C ILE A 208 -21.72 -1.86 0.09
N LEU A 209 -22.33 -3.03 0.33
CA LEU A 209 -22.36 -4.13 -0.63
C LEU A 209 -23.09 -3.73 -1.92
N GLU A 210 -24.25 -3.09 -1.81
CA GLU A 210 -25.13 -2.74 -2.94
C GLU A 210 -24.58 -1.58 -3.79
N ASN A 211 -23.77 -0.69 -3.20
CA ASN A 211 -23.17 0.44 -3.91
C ASN A 211 -21.74 0.20 -4.38
N SER A 212 -21.15 -0.95 -4.05
CA SER A 212 -19.80 -1.31 -4.46
C SER A 212 -19.80 -2.01 -5.82
N GLU A 213 -18.74 -1.80 -6.59
CA GLU A 213 -18.45 -2.56 -7.82
C GLU A 213 -17.67 -3.85 -7.51
N GLU A 214 -17.13 -3.98 -6.30
CA GLU A 214 -16.49 -5.21 -5.83
C GLU A 214 -17.54 -6.28 -5.51
N CYS A 215 -17.25 -7.53 -5.86
CA CYS A 215 -18.11 -8.69 -5.57
C CYS A 215 -17.58 -9.57 -4.44
N GLN A 216 -16.43 -9.23 -3.86
CA GLN A 216 -15.78 -9.98 -2.79
C GLN A 216 -15.36 -9.03 -1.67
N PHE A 217 -15.70 -9.38 -0.42
CA PHE A 217 -15.38 -8.57 0.76
C PHE A 217 -14.90 -9.42 1.93
N SER A 218 -13.83 -8.97 2.57
CA SER A 218 -13.48 -9.38 3.92
C SER A 218 -14.40 -8.69 4.92
N ILE A 219 -15.11 -9.48 5.73
CA ILE A 219 -15.96 -8.92 6.80
C ILE A 219 -15.14 -8.00 7.71
N GLU A 220 -13.94 -8.40 8.11
CA GLU A 220 -13.12 -7.64 9.05
C GLU A 220 -12.41 -6.44 8.41
N ASN A 221 -11.79 -6.65 7.25
CA ASN A 221 -10.92 -5.63 6.66
C ASN A 221 -11.64 -4.68 5.71
N ASP A 222 -12.72 -5.12 5.06
CA ASP A 222 -13.40 -4.33 4.03
C ASP A 222 -14.73 -3.80 4.53
N ILE A 223 -15.52 -4.63 5.23
CA ILE A 223 -16.83 -4.22 5.74
C ILE A 223 -16.69 -3.47 7.06
N LEU A 224 -16.10 -4.09 8.08
CA LEU A 224 -16.02 -3.51 9.43
C LEU A 224 -15.07 -2.31 9.52
N SER A 225 -14.11 -2.17 8.59
CA SER A 225 -13.22 -1.01 8.56
C SER A 225 -13.89 0.26 8.01
N CYS A 226 -14.94 0.09 7.20
CA CYS A 226 -15.67 1.17 6.54
C CYS A 226 -16.83 1.69 7.37
N ILE A 227 -17.11 1.12 8.54
CA ILE A 227 -18.29 1.45 9.32
C ILE A 227 -17.92 1.97 10.72
N ASP A 228 -18.51 3.11 11.03
CA ASP A 228 -18.32 3.87 12.25
C ASP A 228 -19.26 3.39 13.36
N TYR A 229 -18.75 2.94 14.52
CA TYR A 229 -19.54 2.25 15.55
C TYR A 229 -19.27 2.62 17.03
N GLU A 230 -20.39 2.64 17.79
CA GLU A 230 -20.48 2.44 19.26
C GLU A 230 -20.70 0.96 19.66
N TYR A 231 -21.22 0.12 18.75
CA TYR A 231 -21.45 -1.32 18.93
C TYR A 231 -21.20 -2.08 17.62
N VAL A 232 -20.40 -3.15 17.67
CA VAL A 232 -20.08 -4.01 16.52
C VAL A 232 -20.68 -5.40 16.78
N PRO A 233 -21.64 -5.87 15.97
CA PRO A 233 -22.14 -7.24 16.10
C PRO A 233 -21.03 -8.25 15.82
N ASP A 234 -21.10 -9.41 16.44
CA ASP A 234 -20.13 -10.47 16.18
C ASP A 234 -20.26 -10.98 14.72
N VAL A 235 -19.17 -11.55 14.21
CA VAL A 235 -19.10 -12.05 12.84
C VAL A 235 -20.19 -13.10 12.56
N LYS A 236 -20.61 -13.91 13.54
CA LYS A 236 -21.69 -14.90 13.32
C LYS A 236 -23.03 -14.21 13.11
N THR A 237 -23.34 -13.18 13.90
CA THR A 237 -24.54 -12.35 13.73
C THR A 237 -24.56 -11.67 12.36
N ILE A 238 -23.44 -11.10 11.92
CA ILE A 238 -23.33 -10.48 10.59
C ILE A 238 -23.58 -11.53 9.50
N ARG A 239 -22.93 -12.69 9.59
CA ARG A 239 -23.13 -13.79 8.62
C ARG A 239 -24.59 -14.24 8.55
N ALA A 240 -25.24 -14.42 9.71
CA ALA A 240 -26.65 -14.83 9.76
C ALA A 240 -27.56 -13.78 9.10
N LYS A 241 -27.36 -12.49 9.38
CA LYS A 241 -28.16 -11.40 8.80
C LYS A 241 -27.89 -11.18 7.30
N LEU A 242 -26.69 -11.49 6.82
CA LEU A 242 -26.39 -11.49 5.39
C LEU A 242 -27.12 -12.64 4.67
N LEU A 243 -27.09 -13.84 5.24
CA LEU A 243 -27.83 -14.99 4.71
C LEU A 243 -29.34 -14.78 4.76
N GLU A 244 -29.87 -14.16 5.82
CA GLU A 244 -31.29 -13.82 5.94
C GLU A 244 -31.75 -12.86 4.83
N LYS A 245 -30.94 -11.87 4.46
CA LYS A 245 -31.30 -10.88 3.43
C LYS A 245 -31.10 -11.41 2.00
N TYR A 246 -29.94 -12.01 1.73
CA TYR A 246 -29.52 -12.34 0.36
C TYR A 246 -29.74 -13.81 -0.01
N GLY A 247 -29.93 -14.71 0.97
CA GLY A 247 -30.17 -16.12 0.71
C GLY A 247 -29.08 -16.75 -0.16
N GLU A 248 -29.49 -17.28 -1.31
CA GLU A 248 -28.59 -17.92 -2.30
C GLU A 248 -27.75 -16.90 -3.10
N ASN A 249 -28.09 -15.62 -3.06
CA ASN A 249 -27.37 -14.56 -3.78
C ASN A 249 -26.08 -14.11 -3.06
N ILE A 250 -25.75 -14.70 -1.90
CA ILE A 250 -24.49 -14.45 -1.20
C ILE A 250 -23.75 -15.76 -0.89
N VAL A 251 -22.43 -15.76 -1.14
CA VAL A 251 -21.56 -16.88 -0.79
C VAL A 251 -20.60 -16.46 0.32
N ILE A 252 -20.70 -17.13 1.46
CA ILE A 252 -19.77 -16.94 2.58
C ILE A 252 -18.70 -18.02 2.51
N SER A 253 -17.45 -17.61 2.23
CA SER A 253 -16.34 -18.57 2.10
C SER A 253 -16.13 -19.37 3.40
N PRO A 254 -15.92 -20.70 3.32
CA PRO A 254 -15.53 -21.50 4.47
C PRO A 254 -14.18 -21.05 5.04
N SER A 255 -13.84 -21.51 6.25
CA SER A 255 -12.49 -21.25 6.78
C SER A 255 -11.44 -21.95 5.92
N ALA A 256 -10.21 -21.43 5.86
CA ALA A 256 -9.12 -22.08 5.13
C ALA A 256 -8.92 -23.55 5.55
N LYS A 257 -9.13 -23.85 6.85
CA LYS A 257 -9.07 -25.21 7.42
C LYS A 257 -10.20 -26.11 6.93
N ASP A 258 -11.35 -25.55 6.62
CA ASP A 258 -12.45 -26.33 6.05
C ASP A 258 -12.23 -26.53 4.56
N ILE A 259 -11.81 -25.50 3.82
CA ILE A 259 -11.52 -25.62 2.38
C ILE A 259 -10.40 -26.65 2.12
N SER A 260 -9.41 -26.75 3.01
CA SER A 260 -8.33 -27.76 2.89
C SER A 260 -8.82 -29.21 2.98
N LYS A 261 -10.08 -29.45 3.38
CA LYS A 261 -10.70 -30.78 3.41
C LYS A 261 -11.41 -31.15 2.10
N TYR A 262 -11.68 -30.18 1.20
CA TYR A 262 -12.48 -30.40 -0.01
C TYR A 262 -11.73 -31.12 -1.14
N GLY A 263 -10.44 -31.43 -0.94
CA GLY A 263 -9.64 -32.23 -1.86
C GLY A 263 -8.18 -31.81 -1.84
N GLN A 264 -7.30 -32.75 -2.21
CA GLN A 264 -5.89 -32.49 -2.42
C GLN A 264 -5.60 -32.54 -3.92
N VAL A 265 -4.81 -31.59 -4.41
CA VAL A 265 -4.29 -31.65 -5.78
C VAL A 265 -3.01 -32.51 -5.76
N PRO A 266 -2.91 -33.55 -6.61
CA PRO A 266 -1.66 -34.27 -6.78
C PRO A 266 -0.53 -33.31 -7.15
N ILE A 267 0.59 -33.37 -6.43
CA ILE A 267 1.71 -32.47 -6.66
C ILE A 267 2.45 -32.91 -7.92
N TYR A 268 2.62 -31.98 -8.87
CA TYR A 268 3.49 -32.12 -10.02
C TYR A 268 4.81 -31.44 -9.72
N TYR A 269 5.84 -32.25 -9.44
CA TYR A 269 7.18 -31.75 -9.21
C TYR A 269 7.77 -31.24 -10.53
N TYR A 270 8.31 -30.03 -10.49
CA TYR A 270 8.92 -29.41 -11.65
C TYR A 270 10.36 -29.87 -11.80
N GLU A 271 10.63 -30.62 -12.87
CA GLU A 271 11.99 -30.94 -13.27
C GLU A 271 12.58 -29.77 -14.05
N LYS A 272 13.56 -29.10 -13.44
CA LYS A 272 14.22 -27.96 -14.07
C LYS A 272 15.07 -28.46 -15.23
N GLY A 273 14.75 -27.99 -16.44
CA GLY A 273 15.57 -28.22 -17.63
C GLY A 273 16.99 -27.66 -17.50
N ILE A 274 17.91 -28.19 -18.32
CA ILE A 274 19.31 -27.72 -18.41
C ILE A 274 19.35 -26.22 -18.72
N GLU A 275 18.42 -25.75 -19.54
CA GLU A 275 18.25 -24.34 -19.88
C GLU A 275 16.86 -23.83 -19.47
N SER A 276 16.77 -22.51 -19.22
CA SER A 276 15.49 -21.84 -18.96
C SER A 276 14.63 -21.85 -20.23
N GLY A 277 13.37 -22.25 -20.09
CA GLY A 277 12.36 -22.20 -21.13
C GLY A 277 12.10 -20.77 -21.63
N LEU A 278 12.44 -19.74 -20.85
CA LEU A 278 12.35 -18.34 -21.29
C LEU A 278 13.16 -18.06 -22.57
N LYS A 279 14.25 -18.80 -22.83
CA LYS A 279 15.03 -18.67 -24.07
C LYS A 279 14.25 -19.09 -25.31
N ASN A 280 13.25 -19.94 -25.15
CA ASN A 280 12.41 -20.44 -26.24
C ASN A 280 11.21 -19.52 -26.52
N ILE A 281 11.10 -18.38 -25.83
CA ILE A 281 10.03 -17.40 -26.08
C ILE A 281 10.31 -16.68 -27.38
N GLU A 282 9.39 -16.81 -28.32
CA GLU A 282 9.39 -16.04 -29.55
C GLU A 282 8.61 -14.73 -29.36
N ILE A 283 9.25 -13.60 -29.67
CA ILE A 283 8.59 -12.29 -29.71
C ILE A 283 8.13 -12.05 -31.14
N ARG A 284 6.82 -11.93 -31.33
CA ARG A 284 6.21 -11.65 -32.64
C ARG A 284 5.58 -10.26 -32.67
N ASP A 285 5.62 -9.64 -33.83
CA ASP A 285 4.92 -8.38 -34.07
C ASP A 285 3.41 -8.62 -34.12
N LEU A 286 2.68 -7.97 -33.20
CA LEU A 286 1.22 -8.04 -33.11
C LEU A 286 0.55 -7.58 -34.41
N ASN A 287 1.14 -6.63 -35.13
CA ASN A 287 0.58 -6.12 -36.39
C ASN A 287 0.57 -7.18 -37.50
N GLN A 288 1.46 -8.18 -37.41
CA GLN A 288 1.55 -9.29 -38.36
C GLN A 288 0.54 -10.40 -38.03
N LEU A 289 0.04 -10.46 -36.80
CA LEU A 289 -0.88 -11.51 -36.33
C LEU A 289 -2.36 -11.12 -36.50
N THR A 290 -2.65 -9.83 -36.52
CA THR A 290 -4.01 -9.31 -36.69
C THR A 290 -3.97 -7.97 -37.41
N THR A 291 -4.66 -7.85 -38.56
CA THR A 291 -5.25 -6.56 -38.91
C THR A 291 -6.24 -6.27 -37.79
N PHE A 292 -5.94 -5.33 -36.90
CA PHE A 292 -6.88 -4.87 -35.89
C PHE A 292 -8.11 -4.27 -36.60
N GLN A 293 -9.05 -5.11 -37.04
CA GLN A 293 -10.45 -4.75 -36.92
C GLN A 293 -10.62 -4.61 -35.42
N ARG A 294 -10.57 -3.37 -34.92
CA ARG A 294 -11.05 -3.06 -33.57
C ARG A 294 -12.47 -3.58 -33.55
N THR A 295 -12.65 -4.82 -33.11
CA THR A 295 -13.89 -5.25 -32.50
C THR A 295 -13.97 -4.40 -31.25
N THR A 296 -14.42 -3.16 -31.42
CA THR A 296 -15.00 -2.42 -30.32
C THR A 296 -16.03 -3.38 -29.78
N GLN A 297 -15.79 -3.93 -28.59
CA GLN A 297 -16.87 -4.59 -27.86
C GLN A 297 -18.04 -3.62 -27.95
N HIS A 298 -19.10 -4.02 -28.65
CA HIS A 298 -20.26 -3.18 -28.79
C HIS A 298 -20.80 -3.02 -27.38
N LEU A 299 -20.53 -1.86 -26.78
CA LEU A 299 -21.14 -1.47 -25.52
C LEU A 299 -22.63 -1.61 -25.73
N GLN A 300 -23.24 -2.49 -24.94
CA GLN A 300 -24.66 -2.69 -25.01
C GLN A 300 -25.34 -1.38 -24.60
N PRO A 301 -26.53 -1.07 -25.14
CA PRO A 301 -27.27 0.13 -24.74
C PRO A 301 -27.40 0.26 -23.22
N ILE A 302 -27.48 -0.87 -22.51
CA ILE A 302 -27.58 -0.94 -21.05
C ILE A 302 -26.30 -0.46 -20.34
N ASP A 303 -25.12 -0.79 -20.89
CA ASP A 303 -23.81 -0.33 -20.39
C ASP A 303 -23.69 1.18 -20.56
N VAL A 304 -24.08 1.68 -21.74
CA VAL A 304 -24.06 3.10 -22.08
C VAL A 304 -25.02 3.88 -21.18
N LEU A 305 -26.23 3.36 -20.95
CA LEU A 305 -27.25 4.02 -20.14
C LEU A 305 -26.78 4.18 -18.69
N TRP A 306 -26.15 3.16 -18.10
CA TRP A 306 -25.56 3.24 -16.77
C TRP A 306 -24.43 4.27 -16.71
N ALA A 307 -23.51 4.23 -17.67
CA ALA A 307 -22.39 5.17 -17.73
C ALA A 307 -22.88 6.62 -17.87
N CYS A 308 -23.89 6.87 -18.72
CA CYS A 308 -24.55 8.15 -18.84
C CYS A 308 -25.22 8.57 -17.53
N GLY A 309 -25.93 7.66 -16.86
CA GLY A 309 -26.57 7.95 -15.58
C GLY A 309 -25.56 8.32 -14.48
N LYS A 310 -24.41 7.64 -14.44
CA LYS A 310 -23.30 7.98 -13.53
C LYS A 310 -22.71 9.35 -13.87
N TYR A 311 -22.47 9.62 -15.15
CA TYR A 311 -21.98 10.92 -15.62
C TYR A 311 -22.93 12.07 -15.27
N LEU A 312 -24.23 11.87 -15.46
CA LEU A 312 -25.28 12.83 -15.16
C LEU A 312 -25.61 12.93 -13.66
N LYS A 313 -24.97 12.11 -12.81
CA LYS A 313 -25.18 12.06 -11.35
C LYS A 313 -26.66 11.84 -10.99
N ILE A 314 -27.33 10.92 -11.67
CA ILE A 314 -28.70 10.53 -11.34
C ILE A 314 -28.73 10.04 -9.88
N ASN A 315 -29.60 10.64 -9.08
CA ASN A 315 -29.77 10.26 -7.67
C ASN A 315 -30.17 8.79 -7.56
N ASN A 316 -29.61 8.09 -6.58
CA ASN A 316 -29.89 6.68 -6.27
C ASN A 316 -29.54 5.67 -7.39
N LEU A 317 -28.71 6.05 -8.37
CA LEU A 317 -28.17 5.07 -9.33
C LEU A 317 -27.08 4.22 -8.65
N SER A 318 -27.38 2.94 -8.44
CA SER A 318 -26.48 1.94 -7.85
C SER A 318 -25.18 1.76 -8.64
N GLY A 319 -24.18 1.12 -8.03
CA GLY A 319 -22.99 0.62 -8.74
C GLY A 319 -23.38 -0.32 -9.89
N TRP A 320 -22.42 -0.66 -10.76
CA TRP A 320 -22.67 -1.50 -11.93
C TRP A 320 -23.40 -2.81 -11.57
N ASN A 321 -22.91 -3.49 -10.53
CA ASN A 321 -23.48 -4.76 -10.08
C ASN A 321 -24.94 -4.62 -9.62
N GLY A 322 -25.22 -3.65 -8.75
CA GLY A 322 -26.60 -3.41 -8.29
C GLY A 322 -27.53 -2.93 -9.41
N TYR A 323 -26.99 -2.20 -10.39
CA TYR A 323 -27.77 -1.82 -11.58
C TYR A 323 -28.15 -3.05 -12.41
N MET A 324 -27.19 -3.95 -12.65
CA MET A 324 -27.42 -5.21 -13.36
C MET A 324 -28.36 -6.16 -12.60
N GLU A 325 -28.25 -6.24 -11.28
CA GLU A 325 -29.17 -7.03 -10.45
C GLU A 325 -30.62 -6.53 -10.60
N ASN A 326 -30.84 -5.21 -10.51
CA ASN A 326 -32.16 -4.62 -10.69
C ASN A 326 -32.74 -4.92 -12.10
N ILE A 327 -31.91 -4.88 -13.14
CA ILE A 327 -32.34 -5.20 -14.50
C ILE A 327 -32.73 -6.66 -14.64
N CYS A 328 -31.92 -7.58 -14.10
CA CYS A 328 -32.20 -9.01 -14.12
C CYS A 328 -33.46 -9.37 -13.33
N GLN A 329 -33.77 -8.64 -12.24
CA GLN A 329 -35.02 -8.83 -11.48
C GLN A 329 -36.26 -8.27 -12.19
N LEU A 330 -36.12 -7.15 -12.91
CA LEU A 330 -37.24 -6.45 -13.55
C LEU A 330 -37.55 -6.94 -14.97
N SER A 331 -36.59 -7.61 -15.62
CA SER A 331 -36.69 -8.00 -17.02
C SER A 331 -36.78 -9.51 -17.19
N PRO A 332 -37.55 -10.03 -18.15
CA PRO A 332 -37.53 -11.45 -18.54
C PRO A 332 -36.26 -11.77 -19.36
N ILE A 333 -35.09 -11.30 -18.92
CA ILE A 333 -33.83 -11.68 -19.53
C ILE A 333 -33.55 -13.10 -19.06
N ASP A 334 -33.56 -14.06 -19.99
CA ASP A 334 -33.03 -15.39 -19.71
C ASP A 334 -31.56 -15.24 -19.32
N TYR A 335 -31.25 -15.53 -18.06
CA TYR A 335 -29.89 -15.57 -17.55
C TYR A 335 -29.57 -16.97 -17.03
N SER A 336 -28.33 -17.40 -17.23
CA SER A 336 -27.80 -18.62 -16.64
C SER A 336 -27.21 -18.33 -15.27
N LEU A 337 -27.65 -19.05 -14.25
CA LEU A 337 -27.02 -19.00 -12.93
C LEU A 337 -25.58 -19.52 -13.03
N SER A 338 -24.64 -18.70 -12.57
CA SER A 338 -23.25 -19.11 -12.41
C SER A 338 -23.04 -19.64 -10.99
N GLN A 339 -22.34 -20.76 -10.86
CA GLN A 339 -21.99 -21.31 -9.56
C GLN A 339 -20.57 -20.89 -9.17
N ILE A 340 -20.42 -20.35 -7.96
CA ILE A 340 -19.10 -20.12 -7.36
C ILE A 340 -18.69 -21.41 -6.64
N ILE A 341 -17.64 -22.06 -7.14
CA ILE A 341 -17.05 -23.25 -6.52
C ILE A 341 -15.63 -22.97 -6.06
N PHE A 342 -15.31 -23.41 -4.85
CA PHE A 342 -13.93 -23.38 -4.34
C PHE A 342 -13.16 -24.55 -4.94
N LEU A 343 -12.05 -24.26 -5.61
CA LEU A 343 -11.12 -25.27 -6.09
C LEU A 343 -10.23 -25.78 -4.93
N PRO A 344 -9.75 -27.03 -5.01
CA PRO A 344 -8.85 -27.59 -4.00
C PRO A 344 -7.56 -26.77 -3.88
N PHE A 345 -6.98 -26.74 -2.68
CA PHE A 345 -5.74 -26.02 -2.40
C PHE A 345 -4.51 -26.83 -2.81
N VAL A 346 -3.49 -26.12 -3.31
CA VAL A 346 -2.14 -26.65 -3.45
C VAL A 346 -1.36 -26.24 -2.19
N ASP A 347 -1.05 -27.21 -1.34
CA ASP A 347 -0.33 -26.98 -0.07
C ASP A 347 1.18 -26.85 -0.29
N LEU A 348 1.56 -25.86 -1.10
CA LEU A 348 2.94 -25.50 -1.40
C LEU A 348 3.07 -23.97 -1.41
N PRO A 349 4.27 -23.42 -1.13
CA PRO A 349 4.50 -21.99 -1.25
C PRO A 349 4.21 -21.52 -2.68
N ALA A 350 3.33 -20.52 -2.85
CA ALA A 350 2.87 -20.07 -4.17
C ALA A 350 3.98 -19.66 -5.15
N HIS A 351 5.17 -19.30 -4.63
CA HIS A 351 6.33 -18.92 -5.42
C HIS A 351 7.22 -20.11 -5.81
N SER A 352 6.95 -21.33 -5.36
CA SER A 352 7.71 -22.51 -5.76
C SER A 352 7.36 -22.92 -7.19
N TYR A 353 8.34 -23.48 -7.91
CA TYR A 353 8.10 -23.99 -9.27
C TYR A 353 7.12 -25.16 -9.26
N ASP A 354 7.20 -26.03 -8.24
CA ASP A 354 6.29 -27.16 -8.06
C ASP A 354 4.83 -26.72 -7.87
N ALA A 355 4.60 -25.65 -7.10
CA ALA A 355 3.24 -25.11 -6.91
C ALA A 355 2.67 -24.61 -8.24
N ILE A 356 3.46 -23.84 -8.99
CA ILE A 356 3.03 -23.27 -10.28
C ILE A 356 2.80 -24.38 -11.31
N SER A 357 3.72 -25.36 -11.38
CA SER A 357 3.59 -26.52 -12.25
C SER A 357 2.32 -27.31 -11.94
N THR A 358 2.09 -27.61 -10.66
CA THR A 358 0.88 -28.29 -10.17
C THR A 358 -0.40 -27.57 -10.59
N VAL A 359 -0.45 -26.25 -10.42
CA VAL A 359 -1.61 -25.43 -10.81
C VAL A 359 -1.82 -25.46 -12.34
N LEU A 360 -0.75 -25.40 -13.14
CA LEU A 360 -0.84 -25.45 -14.60
C LEU A 360 -1.38 -26.80 -15.09
N HIS A 361 -0.83 -27.92 -14.60
CA HIS A 361 -1.30 -29.25 -14.95
C HIS A 361 -2.74 -29.47 -14.49
N PHE A 362 -3.10 -29.04 -13.28
CA PHE A 362 -4.47 -29.10 -12.79
C PHE A 362 -5.44 -28.31 -13.68
N ALA A 363 -5.08 -27.09 -14.10
CA ALA A 363 -5.89 -26.26 -14.99
C ALA A 363 -6.08 -26.91 -16.37
N VAL A 364 -5.04 -27.57 -16.90
CA VAL A 364 -5.14 -28.34 -18.16
C VAL A 364 -6.09 -29.52 -18.00
N THR A 365 -5.97 -30.30 -16.92
CA THR A 365 -6.89 -31.41 -16.63
C THR A 365 -8.33 -30.93 -16.57
N LYS A 366 -8.59 -29.83 -15.86
CA LYS A 366 -9.94 -29.25 -15.78
C LYS A 366 -10.47 -28.71 -17.11
N SER A 367 -9.61 -28.11 -17.92
CA SER A 367 -10.00 -27.65 -19.26
C SER A 367 -10.34 -28.85 -20.16
N ASN A 368 -9.57 -29.93 -20.08
CA ASN A 368 -9.82 -31.16 -20.83
C ASN A 368 -11.14 -31.85 -20.41
N GLU A 369 -11.45 -31.90 -19.11
CA GLU A 369 -12.72 -32.46 -18.58
C GLU A 369 -13.96 -31.79 -19.20
N ILE A 370 -13.88 -30.50 -19.54
CA ILE A 370 -14.97 -29.73 -20.14
C ILE A 370 -14.81 -29.53 -21.66
N ASN A 371 -13.91 -30.27 -22.31
CA ASN A 371 -13.58 -30.16 -23.74
C ASN A 371 -13.12 -28.74 -24.17
N GLN A 372 -12.58 -27.96 -23.25
CA GLN A 372 -11.99 -26.66 -23.56
C GLN A 372 -10.59 -26.85 -24.15
N LYS A 373 -10.43 -26.47 -25.43
CA LYS A 373 -9.21 -26.69 -26.21
C LYS A 373 -8.00 -25.92 -25.68
N THR A 374 -8.20 -24.70 -25.18
CA THR A 374 -7.14 -23.77 -24.77
C THR A 374 -7.32 -23.39 -23.31
N THR A 375 -6.26 -23.57 -22.52
CA THR A 375 -6.24 -23.27 -21.08
C THR A 375 -5.64 -21.90 -20.87
N PHE A 376 -6.44 -20.92 -20.44
CA PHE A 376 -5.93 -19.60 -20.07
C PHE A 376 -5.66 -19.54 -18.57
N VAL A 377 -4.43 -19.15 -18.20
CA VAL A 377 -4.05 -19.00 -16.78
C VAL A 377 -3.42 -17.63 -16.58
N THR A 378 -3.92 -16.87 -15.62
CA THR A 378 -3.42 -15.54 -15.27
C THR A 378 -2.59 -15.59 -14.00
N PHE A 379 -1.41 -14.96 -14.00
CA PHE A 379 -0.53 -14.88 -12.84
C PHE A 379 -0.07 -13.45 -12.58
N ASP A 380 0.24 -13.16 -11.32
CA ASP A 380 0.99 -11.98 -10.91
C ASP A 380 2.40 -11.97 -11.52
N LEU A 381 3.00 -10.78 -11.67
CA LEU A 381 4.24 -10.62 -12.44
C LEU A 381 5.37 -11.61 -12.07
N PRO A 382 5.71 -11.85 -10.79
CA PRO A 382 6.78 -12.79 -10.45
C PRO A 382 6.43 -14.24 -10.80
N LEU A 383 5.16 -14.62 -10.69
CA LEU A 383 4.67 -15.96 -10.98
C LEU A 383 4.51 -16.19 -12.48
N TYR A 384 4.09 -15.14 -13.21
CA TYR A 384 3.98 -15.13 -14.66
C TYR A 384 5.31 -15.52 -15.33
N MET A 385 6.42 -14.94 -14.87
CA MET A 385 7.75 -15.27 -15.42
C MET A 385 8.10 -16.75 -15.22
N LYS A 386 7.81 -17.32 -14.04
CA LYS A 386 8.04 -18.75 -13.77
C LYS A 386 7.09 -19.65 -14.55
N ALA A 387 5.83 -19.28 -14.67
CA ALA A 387 4.85 -20.02 -15.45
C ALA A 387 5.24 -20.05 -16.94
N LYS A 388 5.71 -18.92 -17.50
CA LYS A 388 6.25 -18.87 -18.86
C LYS A 388 7.46 -19.78 -19.03
N ASP A 389 8.40 -19.78 -18.08
CA ASP A 389 9.55 -20.68 -18.05
C ASP A 389 9.08 -22.15 -18.10
N ILE A 390 8.18 -22.55 -17.20
CA ILE A 390 7.63 -23.91 -17.12
C ILE A 390 6.98 -24.35 -18.44
N VAL A 391 6.07 -23.54 -18.99
CA VAL A 391 5.35 -23.87 -20.23
C VAL A 391 6.30 -24.01 -21.42
N HIS A 392 7.37 -23.22 -21.48
CA HIS A 392 8.34 -23.29 -22.58
C HIS A 392 9.46 -24.33 -22.35
N THR A 393 9.52 -24.92 -21.16
CA THR A 393 10.33 -26.12 -20.86
C THR A 393 9.55 -27.41 -21.15
N HIS A 394 8.29 -27.50 -20.71
CA HIS A 394 7.42 -28.69 -20.86
C HIS A 394 6.44 -28.55 -22.04
N GLY A 395 6.91 -27.97 -23.15
CA GLY A 395 6.06 -27.44 -24.22
C GLY A 395 5.12 -28.43 -24.92
N LYS A 396 5.26 -29.76 -24.73
CA LYS A 396 4.31 -30.73 -25.27
C LYS A 396 3.05 -30.87 -24.41
N GLU A 397 3.23 -31.06 -23.10
CA GLU A 397 2.12 -31.30 -22.15
C GLU A 397 1.34 -30.03 -21.84
N LEU A 398 2.01 -28.88 -21.88
CA LEU A 398 1.41 -27.56 -21.63
C LEU A 398 1.27 -26.74 -22.93
N SER A 399 1.31 -27.41 -24.10
CA SER A 399 1.26 -26.76 -25.43
C SER A 399 0.03 -25.88 -25.65
N ASN A 400 -1.10 -26.24 -25.03
CA ASN A 400 -2.36 -25.52 -25.15
C ASN A 400 -2.59 -24.49 -24.04
N VAL A 401 -1.58 -24.24 -23.19
CA VAL A 401 -1.66 -23.27 -22.10
C VAL A 401 -1.20 -21.91 -22.56
N ILE A 402 -2.08 -20.91 -22.40
CA ILE A 402 -1.76 -19.51 -22.61
C ILE A 402 -1.64 -18.81 -21.26
N VAL A 403 -0.39 -18.60 -20.85
CA VAL A 403 -0.06 -17.83 -19.64
C VAL A 403 -0.21 -16.35 -19.91
N ARG A 404 -1.01 -15.66 -19.10
CA ARG A 404 -1.26 -14.21 -19.18
C ARG A 404 -0.77 -13.52 -17.92
N LEU A 405 -0.25 -12.30 -18.08
CA LEU A 405 0.02 -11.42 -16.95
C LEU A 405 -1.31 -10.88 -16.43
N GLY A 406 -1.52 -10.94 -15.11
CA GLY A 406 -2.72 -10.41 -14.47
C GLY A 406 -2.95 -8.94 -14.82
N GLY A 407 -4.21 -8.55 -15.06
CA GLY A 407 -4.54 -7.22 -15.62
C GLY A 407 -3.98 -6.04 -14.83
N PHE A 408 -4.02 -6.10 -13.50
CA PHE A 408 -3.41 -5.10 -12.63
C PHE A 408 -1.89 -5.00 -12.84
N HIS A 409 -1.19 -6.13 -12.83
CA HIS A 409 0.25 -6.19 -13.07
C HIS A 409 0.65 -5.81 -14.50
N LEU A 410 -0.22 -6.09 -15.48
CA LEU A 410 -0.04 -5.65 -16.87
C LEU A 410 -0.07 -4.12 -16.95
N LEU A 411 -1.07 -3.48 -16.33
CA LEU A 411 -1.16 -2.02 -16.27
C LEU A 411 0.03 -1.42 -15.53
N MET A 412 0.41 -1.97 -14.37
CA MET A 412 1.61 -1.53 -13.65
C MET A 412 2.87 -1.64 -14.51
N SER A 413 3.06 -2.77 -15.20
CA SER A 413 4.19 -2.97 -16.11
C SER A 413 4.18 -1.95 -17.25
N PHE A 414 3.01 -1.67 -17.84
CA PHE A 414 2.87 -0.70 -18.91
C PHE A 414 3.22 0.72 -18.43
N LEU A 415 2.71 1.14 -17.27
CA LEU A 415 3.05 2.42 -16.65
C LEU A 415 4.56 2.53 -16.37
N GLY A 416 5.16 1.44 -15.86
CA GLY A 416 6.62 1.33 -15.69
C GLY A 416 7.39 1.46 -17.01
N CYS A 417 6.88 0.89 -18.10
CA CYS A 417 7.48 1.04 -19.43
C CYS A 417 7.46 2.49 -19.92
N ILE A 418 6.38 3.24 -19.66
CA ILE A 418 6.33 4.68 -19.99
C ILE A 418 7.44 5.41 -19.25
N GLY A 419 7.55 5.21 -17.93
CA GLY A 419 8.61 5.85 -17.14
C GLY A 419 10.01 5.48 -17.61
N TYR A 420 10.23 4.21 -17.98
CA TYR A 420 11.49 3.75 -18.55
C TYR A 420 11.80 4.41 -19.90
N LEU A 421 10.87 4.38 -20.86
CA LEU A 421 11.05 4.98 -22.19
C LEU A 421 11.24 6.49 -22.14
N MET A 422 10.59 7.15 -21.19
CA MET A 422 10.63 8.60 -21.00
C MET A 422 11.71 9.05 -20.01
N THR A 423 12.66 8.17 -19.66
CA THR A 423 13.80 8.55 -18.82
C THR A 423 14.55 9.73 -19.47
N ASN A 424 14.88 10.75 -18.66
CA ASN A 424 15.53 12.01 -19.10
C ASN A 424 14.71 12.89 -20.07
N SER A 425 13.41 12.65 -20.25
CA SER A 425 12.54 13.50 -21.07
C SER A 425 12.09 14.80 -20.40
N GLY A 426 12.39 14.99 -19.11
CA GLY A 426 11.79 16.03 -18.27
C GLY A 426 10.51 15.58 -17.54
N LEU A 427 10.00 14.37 -17.83
CA LEU A 427 8.77 13.84 -17.19
C LEU A 427 8.91 13.76 -15.67
N GLN A 428 10.06 13.30 -15.17
CA GLN A 428 10.31 13.18 -13.73
C GLN A 428 10.30 14.55 -13.05
N GLU A 429 10.97 15.54 -13.65
CA GLU A 429 11.04 16.91 -13.17
C GLU A 429 9.67 17.58 -13.15
N MET A 430 8.87 17.37 -14.20
CA MET A 430 7.49 17.85 -14.27
C MET A 430 6.63 17.24 -13.16
N LEU A 431 6.67 15.91 -12.99
CA LEU A 431 5.89 15.23 -11.94
C LEU A 431 6.32 15.63 -10.53
N ASN A 432 7.61 15.93 -10.32
CA ASN A 432 8.13 16.43 -9.05
C ASN A 432 7.59 17.81 -8.65
N THR A 433 6.93 18.54 -9.57
CA THR A 433 6.25 19.80 -9.22
C THR A 433 4.92 19.59 -8.52
N ILE A 434 4.30 18.42 -8.71
CA ILE A 434 2.97 18.05 -8.19
C ILE A 434 3.10 17.02 -7.07
N TYR A 435 3.94 16.00 -7.28
CA TYR A 435 4.13 14.87 -6.39
C TYR A 435 5.46 14.95 -5.65
N ALA A 436 5.52 14.37 -4.45
CA ALA A 436 6.77 14.30 -3.71
C ALA A 436 7.81 13.37 -4.42
N PRO A 437 9.12 13.66 -4.34
CA PRO A 437 10.14 12.94 -5.11
C PRO A 437 10.13 11.41 -4.99
N ASN A 438 10.06 10.87 -3.77
CA ASN A 438 10.01 9.41 -3.56
C ASN A 438 8.73 8.77 -4.13
N SER A 439 7.67 9.55 -4.34
CA SER A 439 6.44 9.06 -4.95
C SER A 439 6.51 9.10 -6.46
N VAL A 440 7.20 10.09 -7.05
CA VAL A 440 7.50 10.11 -8.48
C VAL A 440 8.34 8.90 -8.89
N GLU A 441 9.34 8.51 -8.09
CA GLU A 441 10.12 7.30 -8.35
C GLU A 441 9.26 6.02 -8.41
N LYS A 442 8.33 5.87 -7.46
CA LYS A 442 7.39 4.73 -7.45
C LYS A 442 6.32 4.83 -8.54
N LEU A 443 6.00 6.03 -8.98
CA LEU A 443 5.03 6.31 -10.03
C LEU A 443 5.61 5.90 -11.39
N LEU A 444 6.83 6.36 -11.70
CA LEU A 444 7.55 6.06 -12.93
C LEU A 444 7.90 4.58 -13.09
N THR A 445 7.96 3.84 -11.99
CA THR A 445 8.12 2.37 -12.01
C THR A 445 6.79 1.62 -12.08
N GLY A 446 5.65 2.33 -12.11
CA GLY A 446 4.31 1.73 -12.11
C GLY A 446 3.88 1.12 -10.77
N HIS A 447 4.75 1.13 -9.75
CA HIS A 447 4.48 0.54 -8.44
C HIS A 447 3.46 1.31 -7.60
N ALA A 448 3.24 2.60 -7.90
CA ALA A 448 2.19 3.41 -7.30
C ALA A 448 0.96 3.55 -8.21
N TYR A 449 0.32 2.42 -8.56
CA TYR A 449 -0.74 2.34 -9.58
C TYR A 449 -1.75 3.50 -9.57
N SER A 450 -2.49 3.73 -8.48
CA SER A 450 -3.53 4.77 -8.44
C SER A 450 -2.98 6.18 -8.71
N ARG A 451 -1.73 6.44 -8.30
CA ARG A 451 -1.04 7.72 -8.57
C ARG A 451 -0.50 7.79 -9.98
N ALA A 452 0.04 6.69 -10.49
CA ALA A 452 0.52 6.59 -11.86
C ALA A 452 -0.62 6.80 -12.85
N VAL A 453 -1.75 6.12 -12.70
CA VAL A 453 -2.94 6.34 -13.53
C VAL A 453 -3.33 7.82 -13.53
N ARG A 454 -3.40 8.45 -12.35
CA ARG A 454 -3.74 9.88 -12.23
C ARG A 454 -2.70 10.83 -12.83
N ALA A 455 -1.43 10.49 -12.80
CA ALA A 455 -0.39 11.33 -13.38
C ALA A 455 -0.31 11.22 -14.91
N HIS A 456 -0.79 10.10 -15.46
CA HIS A 456 -0.84 9.84 -16.89
C HIS A 456 -2.20 10.18 -17.54
N SER A 457 -3.20 10.56 -16.76
CA SER A 457 -4.50 11.08 -17.19
C SER A 457 -4.64 12.56 -16.89
#